data_AF-A0AAV7KKC1-F1
#
_entry.id   AF-A0AAV7KKC1-F1
#
_cell.length_a   1.000
_cell.length_b   1.000
_cell.length_c   1.000
_cell.angle_alpha   90.00
_cell.angle_beta   90.00
_cell.angle_gamma   90.00
#
_symmetry.space_group_name_H-M   'P 1'
#
loop_
_entity.id
_entity.type
_entity.pdbx_description
1 polymer ?
#
loop_
_entity_poly.entity_id
_entity_poly.type
_entity_poly.pdbx_seq_one_letter_code
_entity_poly.pdbx_strand_id
1 'polypeptide(L)'
;MLPRFSVVEADLFSLHIQFNNESADPISSVSFPLHERTNRIVMWLNQNFLLPDKITPANELDIKLLSLRNRSPLFIQFKPDQSQNLIIQTDNIELAGQIVQSIAAFLAIEDLEVTANFPEFIRELDEIILKVEEFNSVREKISAEMADHSNLIRSLLIRAEDCRLLGNIRDMKKAYSQLMELNHDLITGYKIRTGNHLEFLECLKIVNQAIQKSGRLRVGKPKTQVVNGCRNAIKNNNFQGLAKIIKTGKV
;
A
#
# COMPACT_ATOMS: atom_id res chain seq x y z
N MET A 1 13.83 -43.19 -19.78
CA MET A 1 12.49 -43.14 -19.16
C MET A 1 12.59 -42.18 -17.97
N LEU A 2 12.44 -40.89 -18.24
CA LEU A 2 12.54 -39.82 -17.25
C LEU A 2 11.24 -39.81 -16.43
N PRO A 3 11.28 -39.86 -15.09
CA PRO A 3 10.06 -39.74 -14.31
C PRO A 3 9.54 -38.30 -14.38
N ARG A 4 8.25 -38.25 -14.68
CA ARG A 4 7.41 -37.06 -14.85
C ARG A 4 7.33 -36.27 -13.54
N PHE A 5 7.42 -34.95 -13.68
CA PHE A 5 6.72 -33.93 -12.89
C PHE A 5 6.17 -34.39 -11.53
N SER A 6 7.02 -34.34 -10.51
CA SER A 6 6.58 -34.15 -9.14
C SER A 6 6.84 -32.68 -8.79
N VAL A 7 5.92 -31.80 -9.20
CA VAL A 7 5.71 -30.50 -8.55
C VAL A 7 5.10 -30.85 -7.19
N VAL A 8 5.96 -31.32 -6.27
CA VAL A 8 5.61 -31.54 -4.87
C VAL A 8 5.39 -30.16 -4.28
N GLU A 9 4.28 -30.01 -3.56
CA GLU A 9 3.83 -28.81 -2.86
C GLU A 9 5.00 -27.88 -2.48
N ALA A 10 5.14 -26.76 -3.18
CA ALA A 10 6.16 -25.79 -2.82
C ALA A 10 5.72 -25.15 -1.49
N ASP A 11 6.39 -25.52 -0.40
CA ASP A 11 6.20 -24.91 0.92
C ASP A 11 6.27 -23.38 0.78
N LEU A 12 5.33 -22.68 1.42
CA LEU A 12 5.07 -21.24 1.24
C LEU A 12 6.32 -20.37 1.39
N PHE A 13 7.29 -20.82 2.21
CA PHE A 13 8.54 -20.10 2.50
C PHE A 13 9.80 -20.89 2.12
N SER A 14 9.72 -21.85 1.19
CA SER A 14 10.83 -22.69 0.70
C SER A 14 12.09 -21.93 0.26
N LEU A 15 12.00 -20.62 0.04
CA LEU A 15 13.10 -19.76 -0.37
C LEU A 15 13.84 -19.06 0.80
N HIS A 16 13.68 -19.51 2.05
CA HIS A 16 14.37 -18.95 3.20
C HIS A 16 15.32 -19.98 3.80
N ILE A 17 16.58 -19.59 4.04
CA ILE A 17 17.60 -20.46 4.63
C ILE A 17 17.97 -19.91 6.00
N GLN A 18 18.16 -20.80 6.98
CA GLN A 18 18.68 -20.43 8.29
C GLN A 18 20.13 -19.94 8.20
N PHE A 19 20.45 -18.84 8.87
CA PHE A 19 21.78 -18.25 8.86
C PHE A 19 22.22 -17.81 10.25
N ASN A 20 23.44 -18.17 10.65
CA ASN A 20 23.99 -17.89 11.99
C ASN A 20 24.85 -16.62 12.08
N ASN A 21 25.10 -15.90 10.97
CA ASN A 21 26.05 -14.79 10.94
C ASN A 21 25.36 -13.41 10.98
N GLU A 22 26.05 -12.46 11.63
CA GLU A 22 25.67 -11.06 11.86
C GLU A 22 25.22 -10.37 10.56
N SER A 23 23.91 -10.26 10.39
CA SER A 23 23.28 -9.35 9.43
C SER A 23 22.61 -8.23 10.22
N ALA A 24 22.61 -7.02 9.65
CA ALA A 24 22.03 -5.85 10.30
C ALA A 24 20.60 -6.14 10.75
N ASP A 25 20.29 -5.80 12.00
CA ASP A 25 18.96 -6.03 12.55
C ASP A 25 17.92 -5.22 11.76
N PRO A 26 16.86 -5.86 11.24
CA PRO A 26 15.78 -5.16 10.57
C PRO A 26 15.15 -4.17 11.55
N ILE A 27 14.99 -2.93 11.08
CA ILE A 27 14.48 -1.80 11.88
C ILE A 27 12.98 -2.01 12.16
N SER A 28 12.32 -2.76 11.28
CA SER A 28 10.88 -2.99 11.33
C SER A 28 10.54 -4.28 12.08
N SER A 29 9.51 -4.19 12.91
CA SER A 29 9.06 -5.31 13.74
C SER A 29 7.56 -5.38 13.89
N VAL A 30 7.07 -6.59 14.12
CA VAL A 30 5.67 -6.92 14.30
C VAL A 30 5.57 -7.78 15.54
N SER A 31 4.81 -7.33 16.53
CA SER A 31 4.60 -8.07 17.78
C SER A 31 3.12 -8.30 18.02
N PHE A 32 2.80 -9.49 18.50
CA PHE A 32 1.46 -9.83 18.96
C PHE A 32 1.48 -10.85 20.08
N PRO A 33 0.52 -10.77 21.02
CA PRO A 33 0.38 -11.75 22.08
C PRO A 33 -0.16 -13.06 21.51
N LEU A 34 0.47 -14.16 21.87
CA LEU A 34 0.08 -15.50 21.46
C LEU A 34 0.03 -16.44 22.67
N HIS A 35 -1.18 -16.87 23.02
CA HIS A 35 -1.43 -17.74 24.17
C HIS A 35 -1.32 -19.23 23.79
N GLU A 36 -0.18 -19.63 23.23
CA GLU A 36 0.03 -21.00 22.72
C GLU A 36 1.37 -21.61 23.13
N ARG A 37 1.47 -22.94 23.04
CA ARG A 37 2.70 -23.69 23.36
C ARG A 37 3.75 -23.49 22.28
N THR A 38 5.01 -23.25 22.67
CA THR A 38 6.17 -23.13 21.76
C THR A 38 6.26 -24.31 20.78
N ASN A 39 5.90 -25.53 21.22
CA ASN A 39 5.90 -26.73 20.37
C ASN A 39 5.01 -26.60 19.13
N ARG A 40 3.86 -25.93 19.22
CA ARG A 40 2.97 -25.72 18.07
C ARG A 40 3.58 -24.74 17.06
N ILE A 41 4.26 -23.72 17.54
CA ILE A 41 4.98 -22.74 16.71
C ILE A 41 6.16 -23.43 16.01
N VAL A 42 6.92 -24.27 16.73
CA VAL A 42 8.02 -25.07 16.16
C VAL A 42 7.50 -26.08 15.12
N MET A 43 6.36 -26.72 15.36
CA MET A 43 5.70 -27.58 14.36
C MET A 43 5.31 -26.78 13.11
N TRP A 44 4.72 -25.60 13.27
CA TRP A 44 4.37 -24.72 12.17
C TRP A 44 5.60 -24.32 11.35
N LEU A 45 6.69 -23.92 12.02
CA LEU A 45 7.96 -23.57 11.37
C LEU A 45 8.53 -24.74 10.56
N ASN A 46 8.59 -25.94 11.15
CA ASN A 46 9.09 -27.14 10.47
C ASN A 46 8.22 -27.57 9.28
N GLN A 47 6.94 -27.19 9.25
CA GLN A 47 6.04 -27.49 8.13
C GLN A 47 6.08 -26.43 7.02
N ASN A 48 6.37 -25.17 7.35
CA ASN A 48 6.28 -24.05 6.40
C ASN A 48 7.65 -23.59 5.88
N PHE A 49 8.74 -23.93 6.56
CA PHE A 49 10.11 -23.58 6.18
C PHE A 49 10.97 -24.83 5.91
N LEU A 50 11.82 -24.73 4.89
CA LEU A 50 12.85 -25.73 4.58
C LEU A 50 14.05 -25.54 5.51
N LEU A 51 13.94 -26.06 6.73
CA LEU A 51 15.01 -26.01 7.73
C LEU A 51 15.96 -27.21 7.55
N PRO A 52 17.29 -26.98 7.47
CA PRO A 52 18.26 -28.07 7.30
C PRO A 52 18.30 -29.01 8.50
N ASP A 53 18.08 -28.50 9.72
CA ASP A 53 17.87 -29.28 10.94
C ASP A 53 16.50 -28.95 11.54
N LYS A 54 15.72 -29.97 11.89
CA LYS A 54 14.43 -29.76 12.57
C LYS A 54 14.68 -29.11 13.91
N ILE A 55 14.07 -27.95 14.13
CA ILE A 55 14.23 -27.20 15.37
C ILE A 55 13.61 -28.00 16.51
N THR A 56 14.37 -28.20 17.59
CA THR A 56 13.89 -28.84 18.81
C THR A 56 13.06 -27.86 19.63
N PRO A 57 12.02 -28.35 20.33
CA PRO A 57 11.24 -27.50 21.21
C PRO A 57 12.09 -27.04 22.40
N ALA A 58 12.49 -25.77 22.38
CA ALA A 58 13.13 -25.08 23.50
C ALA A 58 12.14 -24.11 24.15
N ASN A 59 12.41 -23.69 25.40
CA ASN A 59 11.58 -22.70 26.09
C ASN A 59 11.65 -21.34 25.38
N GLU A 60 12.78 -20.96 24.80
CA GLU A 60 12.91 -19.74 23.99
C GLU A 60 13.20 -20.12 22.55
N LEU A 61 12.58 -19.39 21.61
CA LEU A 61 12.78 -19.58 20.18
C LEU A 61 13.38 -18.31 19.61
N ASP A 62 14.59 -18.41 19.05
CA ASP A 62 15.23 -17.33 18.27
C ASP A 62 15.72 -17.94 16.97
N ILE A 63 15.08 -17.56 15.86
CA ILE A 63 15.40 -18.09 14.54
C ILE A 63 15.74 -16.95 13.60
N LYS A 64 16.88 -17.11 12.95
CA LYS A 64 17.40 -16.20 11.94
C LYS A 64 17.31 -16.84 10.56
N LEU A 65 16.45 -16.28 9.72
CA LEU A 65 16.19 -16.72 8.36
C LEU A 65 16.62 -15.63 7.37
N LEU A 66 17.17 -16.04 6.24
CA LEU A 66 17.54 -15.16 5.15
C LEU A 66 16.74 -15.54 3.90
N SER A 67 16.03 -14.58 3.31
CA SER A 67 15.32 -14.82 2.05
C SER A 67 16.29 -14.84 0.86
N LEU A 68 16.25 -15.87 0.01
CA LEU A 68 17.17 -15.97 -1.14
C LEU A 68 16.78 -15.08 -2.31
N ARG A 69 15.55 -14.52 -2.34
CA ARG A 69 15.09 -13.65 -3.44
C ARG A 69 15.71 -12.26 -3.35
N ASN A 70 15.67 -11.67 -2.16
CA ASN A 70 16.01 -10.28 -1.91
C ASN A 70 17.14 -10.13 -0.87
N ARG A 71 17.66 -11.25 -0.33
CA ARG A 71 18.66 -11.27 0.76
C ARG A 71 18.22 -10.49 2.00
N SER A 72 16.92 -10.35 2.22
CA SER A 72 16.40 -9.68 3.41
C SER A 72 16.40 -10.64 4.62
N PRO A 73 16.87 -10.18 5.79
CA PRO A 73 16.80 -10.96 7.02
C PRO A 73 15.36 -11.02 7.54
N LEU A 74 15.03 -12.14 8.18
CA LEU A 74 13.80 -12.41 8.89
C LEU A 74 14.18 -13.00 10.24
N PHE A 75 13.84 -12.30 11.31
CA PHE A 75 14.03 -12.78 12.67
C PHE A 75 12.69 -13.11 13.30
N ILE A 76 12.57 -14.30 13.88
CA ILE A 76 11.38 -14.75 14.58
C ILE A 76 11.82 -15.09 16.01
N GLN A 77 11.29 -14.34 16.96
CA GLN A 77 11.55 -14.49 18.39
C GLN A 77 10.27 -14.81 19.13
N PHE A 78 10.27 -15.87 19.92
CA PHE A 78 9.18 -16.24 20.81
C PHE A 78 9.70 -16.43 22.24
N LYS A 79 9.20 -15.61 23.17
CA LYS A 79 9.54 -15.67 24.60
C LYS A 79 8.29 -15.95 25.43
N PRO A 80 8.00 -17.22 25.76
CA PRO A 80 6.80 -17.60 26.50
C PRO A 80 6.83 -17.18 27.98
N ASP A 81 8.00 -17.07 28.61
CA ASP A 81 8.12 -16.86 30.08
C ASP A 81 7.92 -15.41 30.54
N GLN A 82 8.09 -14.39 29.68
CA GLN A 82 8.04 -12.99 30.09
C GLN A 82 6.83 -12.21 29.57
N SER A 83 6.38 -12.48 28.34
CA SER A 83 5.34 -11.64 27.73
C SER A 83 4.37 -12.39 26.81
N GLN A 84 4.60 -13.69 26.56
CA GLN A 84 3.84 -14.48 25.58
C GLN A 84 3.72 -13.80 24.20
N ASN A 85 4.66 -12.92 23.85
CA ASN A 85 4.62 -12.20 22.59
C ASN A 85 5.49 -12.90 21.56
N LEU A 86 4.92 -13.11 20.37
CA LEU A 86 5.69 -13.43 19.17
C LEU A 86 6.16 -12.13 18.54
N ILE A 87 7.47 -12.00 18.33
CA ILE A 87 8.09 -10.87 17.67
C ILE A 87 8.65 -11.35 16.33
N ILE A 88 8.18 -10.76 15.24
CA ILE A 88 8.65 -10.99 13.89
C ILE A 88 9.34 -9.71 13.43
N GLN A 89 10.64 -9.75 13.17
CA GLN A 89 11.39 -8.62 12.65
C GLN A 89 11.70 -8.86 11.18
N THR A 90 11.20 -7.99 10.33
CA THR A 90 11.42 -8.02 8.88
C THR A 90 11.07 -6.66 8.29
N ASP A 91 11.83 -6.23 7.29
CA ASP A 91 11.55 -4.96 6.60
C ASP A 91 10.43 -5.10 5.56
N ASN A 92 10.05 -6.32 5.19
CA ASN A 92 9.00 -6.55 4.21
C ASN A 92 7.63 -6.78 4.89
N ILE A 93 6.77 -5.76 4.83
CA ILE A 93 5.41 -5.80 5.37
C ILE A 93 4.54 -6.92 4.77
N GLU A 94 4.75 -7.29 3.50
CA GLU A 94 3.97 -8.36 2.86
C GLU A 94 4.37 -9.73 3.41
N LEU A 95 5.68 -9.95 3.61
CA LEU A 95 6.19 -11.19 4.21
C LEU A 95 5.70 -11.31 5.65
N ALA A 96 5.79 -10.23 6.43
CA ALA A 96 5.23 -10.18 7.79
C ALA A 96 3.74 -10.54 7.79
N GLY A 97 2.95 -9.95 6.88
CA GLY A 97 1.54 -10.27 6.73
C GLY A 97 1.29 -11.74 6.39
N GLN A 98 2.05 -12.33 5.46
CA GLN A 98 1.92 -13.75 5.10
C GLN A 98 2.24 -14.68 6.27
N ILE A 99 3.29 -14.37 7.04
CA ILE A 99 3.66 -15.13 8.24
C ILE A 99 2.55 -15.04 9.29
N VAL A 100 2.05 -13.84 9.59
CA VAL A 100 0.96 -13.66 10.56
C VAL A 100 -0.31 -14.42 10.14
N GLN A 101 -0.70 -14.33 8.86
CA GLN A 101 -1.90 -15.01 8.35
C GLN A 101 -1.75 -16.54 8.37
N SER A 102 -0.58 -17.07 8.03
CA SER A 102 -0.33 -18.51 8.04
C SER A 102 -0.25 -19.08 9.46
N ILE A 103 0.34 -18.35 10.42
CA ILE A 103 0.31 -18.70 11.84
C ILE A 103 -1.12 -18.71 12.36
N ALA A 104 -1.91 -17.68 12.06
CA ALA A 104 -3.30 -17.62 12.49
C ALA A 104 -4.17 -18.72 11.86
N ALA A 105 -3.95 -19.05 10.59
CA ALA A 105 -4.62 -20.16 9.91
C ALA A 105 -4.27 -21.52 10.52
N PHE A 106 -2.99 -21.73 10.86
CA PHE A 106 -2.53 -22.97 11.49
C PHE A 106 -3.05 -23.15 12.92
N LEU A 107 -3.10 -22.06 13.68
CA LEU A 107 -3.59 -22.05 15.06
C LEU A 107 -5.11 -21.88 15.18
N ALA A 108 -5.81 -21.70 14.05
CA ALA A 108 -7.25 -21.43 13.98
C ALA A 108 -7.69 -20.22 14.84
N ILE A 109 -6.92 -19.13 14.82
CA ILE A 109 -7.24 -17.89 15.54
C ILE A 109 -8.18 -17.04 14.69
N GLU A 110 -9.37 -16.73 15.20
CA GLU A 110 -10.37 -15.93 14.49
C GLU A 110 -10.06 -14.42 14.50
N ASP A 111 -9.67 -13.88 15.65
CA ASP A 111 -9.41 -12.45 15.86
C ASP A 111 -7.97 -12.26 16.39
N LEU A 112 -7.10 -11.56 15.65
CA LEU A 112 -5.71 -11.29 16.04
C LEU A 112 -5.37 -9.80 15.89
N GLU A 113 -5.07 -9.16 17.01
CA GLU A 113 -4.51 -7.81 17.08
C GLU A 113 -2.99 -7.86 17.01
N VAL A 114 -2.41 -6.91 16.29
CA VAL A 114 -0.97 -6.85 16.04
C VAL A 114 -0.48 -5.42 16.20
N THR A 115 0.67 -5.27 16.87
CA THR A 115 1.43 -4.04 16.94
C THR A 115 2.54 -4.11 15.89
N ALA A 116 2.48 -3.22 14.90
CA ALA A 116 3.43 -3.21 13.79
C ALA A 116 4.22 -1.89 13.78
N ASN A 117 5.53 -1.96 13.60
CA ASN A 117 6.38 -0.79 13.47
C ASN A 117 7.16 -0.89 12.15
N PHE A 118 6.70 -0.15 11.14
CA PHE A 118 7.36 -0.04 9.84
C PHE A 118 7.59 1.44 9.53
N PRO A 119 8.67 2.06 10.05
CA PRO A 119 8.89 3.50 9.90
C PRO A 119 9.06 3.93 8.43
N GLU A 120 9.77 3.14 7.63
CA GLU A 120 10.03 3.47 6.23
C GLU A 120 8.76 3.40 5.38
N PHE A 121 7.95 2.37 5.57
CA PHE A 121 6.66 2.23 4.90
C PHE A 121 5.70 3.38 5.23
N ILE A 122 5.70 3.85 6.49
CA ILE A 122 4.87 5.00 6.89
C ILE A 122 5.37 6.27 6.22
N ARG A 123 6.69 6.47 6.14
CA ARG A 123 7.30 7.62 5.45
C ARG A 123 6.95 7.65 3.97
N GLU A 124 7.08 6.52 3.27
CA GLU A 124 6.68 6.40 1.86
C GLU A 124 5.18 6.69 1.67
N LEU A 125 4.34 6.19 2.58
CA LEU A 125 2.90 6.43 2.53
C LEU A 125 2.58 7.92 2.70
N ASP A 126 3.24 8.61 3.64
CA ASP A 126 3.07 10.05 3.86
C ASP A 126 3.46 10.85 2.60
N GLU A 127 4.59 10.53 1.97
CA GLU A 127 5.02 11.16 0.72
C GLU A 127 4.00 10.96 -0.42
N ILE A 128 3.41 9.77 -0.53
CA ILE A 128 2.41 9.48 -1.56
C ILE A 128 1.12 10.26 -1.29
N ILE A 129 0.68 10.38 -0.04
CA ILE A 129 -0.56 11.12 0.26
C ILE A 129 -0.36 12.62 -0.01
N LEU A 130 0.82 13.18 0.32
CA LEU A 130 1.14 14.57 -0.05
C LEU A 130 1.06 14.81 -1.56
N LYS A 131 1.58 13.87 -2.38
CA LYS A 131 1.43 13.93 -3.84
C LYS A 131 -0.04 13.85 -4.28
N VAL A 132 -0.85 13.03 -3.62
CA VAL A 132 -2.30 12.94 -3.90
C VAL A 132 -3.00 14.29 -3.66
N GLU A 133 -2.63 15.02 -2.61
CA GLU A 133 -3.15 16.37 -2.34
C GLU A 133 -2.73 17.38 -3.41
N GLU A 134 -1.45 17.35 -3.82
CA GLU A 134 -0.94 18.19 -4.90
C GLU A 134 -1.70 17.95 -6.21
N PHE A 135 -1.84 16.68 -6.62
CA PHE A 135 -2.59 16.32 -7.82
C PHE A 135 -4.06 16.72 -7.75
N ASN A 136 -4.66 16.69 -6.55
CA ASN A 136 -6.03 17.13 -6.36
C ASN A 136 -6.17 18.65 -6.55
N SER A 137 -5.24 19.43 -5.98
CA SER A 137 -5.18 20.89 -6.17
C SER A 137 -4.99 21.29 -7.63
N VAL A 138 -4.05 20.64 -8.34
CA VAL A 138 -3.82 20.85 -9.78
C VAL A 138 -5.07 20.50 -10.59
N ARG A 139 -5.76 19.41 -10.24
CA ARG A 139 -7.01 19.00 -10.90
C ARG A 139 -8.11 20.04 -10.74
N GLU A 140 -8.26 20.64 -9.56
CA GLU A 140 -9.24 21.70 -9.31
C GLU A 140 -8.94 22.94 -10.15
N LYS A 141 -7.67 23.36 -10.19
CA LYS A 141 -7.22 24.50 -11.01
C LYS A 141 -7.51 24.30 -12.49
N ILE A 142 -7.10 23.17 -13.08
CA ILE A 142 -7.36 22.89 -14.51
C ILE A 142 -8.86 22.79 -14.78
N SER A 143 -9.64 22.24 -13.84
CA SER A 143 -11.10 22.15 -13.99
C SER A 143 -11.77 23.53 -14.01
N ALA A 144 -11.28 24.49 -13.22
CA ALA A 144 -11.74 25.88 -13.25
C ALA A 144 -11.37 26.56 -14.58
N GLU A 145 -10.11 26.47 -15.01
CA GLU A 145 -9.64 27.04 -16.28
C GLU A 145 -10.43 26.50 -17.48
N MET A 146 -10.69 25.19 -17.52
CA MET A 146 -11.52 24.58 -18.58
C MET A 146 -12.97 25.08 -18.58
N ALA A 147 -13.55 25.35 -17.40
CA ALA A 147 -14.90 25.90 -17.29
C ALA A 147 -14.94 27.34 -17.82
N ASP A 148 -13.94 28.15 -17.48
CA ASP A 148 -13.81 29.53 -17.97
C ASP A 148 -13.61 29.56 -19.50
N HIS A 149 -12.74 28.70 -20.05
CA HIS A 149 -12.58 28.55 -21.49
C HIS A 149 -13.88 28.11 -22.17
N SER A 150 -14.65 27.21 -21.56
CA SER A 150 -15.95 26.78 -22.11
C SER A 150 -16.98 27.92 -22.14
N ASN A 151 -17.00 28.76 -21.11
CA ASN A 151 -17.85 29.95 -21.06
C ASN A 151 -17.42 31.00 -22.11
N LEU A 152 -16.11 31.19 -22.28
CA LEU A 152 -15.54 32.12 -23.26
C LEU A 152 -15.79 31.65 -24.71
N ILE A 153 -15.68 30.35 -24.99
CA ILE A 153 -16.03 29.79 -26.30
C ILE A 153 -17.51 30.06 -26.62
N ARG A 154 -18.40 29.86 -25.64
CA ARG A 154 -19.84 30.09 -25.82
C ARG A 154 -20.14 31.57 -26.11
N SER A 155 -19.49 32.51 -25.43
CA SER A 155 -19.66 33.94 -25.69
C SER A 155 -19.06 34.39 -27.03
N LEU A 156 -17.89 33.89 -27.40
CA LEU A 156 -17.25 34.17 -28.70
C LEU A 156 -18.06 33.61 -29.87
N LEU A 157 -18.69 32.44 -29.69
CA LEU A 157 -19.56 31.85 -30.70
C LEU A 157 -20.80 32.70 -30.96
N ILE A 158 -21.44 33.22 -29.91
CA ILE A 158 -22.56 34.17 -30.04
C ILE A 158 -22.10 35.43 -30.79
N ARG A 159 -20.96 36.01 -30.38
CA ARG A 159 -20.41 37.21 -31.02
C ARG A 159 -20.05 36.99 -32.49
N ALA A 160 -19.49 35.82 -32.82
CA ALA A 160 -19.17 35.46 -34.20
C ALA A 160 -20.45 35.38 -35.06
N GLU A 161 -21.51 34.80 -34.51
CA GLU A 161 -22.81 34.71 -35.19
C GLU A 161 -23.47 36.09 -35.37
N ASP A 162 -23.43 36.96 -34.37
CA ASP A 162 -23.92 38.34 -34.49
C ASP A 162 -23.17 39.10 -35.61
N CYS A 163 -21.83 38.97 -35.65
CA CYS A 163 -21.01 39.58 -36.69
C CYS A 163 -21.32 39.01 -38.09
N ARG A 164 -21.64 37.71 -38.17
CA ARG A 164 -22.07 37.04 -39.41
C ARG A 164 -23.41 37.59 -39.89
N LEU A 165 -24.39 37.74 -38.99
CA LEU A 165 -25.72 38.29 -39.30
C LEU A 165 -25.64 39.76 -39.76
N LEU A 166 -24.75 40.55 -39.17
CA LEU A 166 -24.52 41.96 -39.54
C LEU A 166 -23.63 42.14 -40.79
N GLY A 167 -23.11 41.05 -41.38
CA GLY A 167 -22.23 41.09 -42.56
C GLY A 167 -20.82 41.61 -42.29
N ASN A 168 -20.40 41.75 -41.02
CA ASN A 168 -19.06 42.22 -40.65
C ASN A 168 -18.05 41.07 -40.65
N ILE A 169 -17.52 40.77 -41.83
CA ILE A 169 -16.58 39.66 -42.04
C ILE A 169 -15.22 39.87 -41.32
N ARG A 170 -14.78 41.11 -41.10
CA ARG A 170 -13.50 41.37 -40.42
C ARG A 170 -13.54 40.93 -38.96
N ASP A 171 -14.58 41.32 -38.24
CA ASP A 171 -14.68 40.98 -36.81
C ASP A 171 -15.14 39.54 -36.60
N MET A 172 -15.90 38.96 -37.55
CA MET A 172 -16.18 37.53 -37.60
C MET A 172 -14.87 36.70 -37.69
N LYS A 173 -13.94 37.07 -38.58
CA LYS A 173 -12.64 36.37 -38.70
C LYS A 173 -11.82 36.45 -37.42
N LYS A 174 -11.79 37.61 -36.75
CA LYS A 174 -11.11 37.76 -35.44
C LYS A 174 -11.72 36.85 -34.37
N ALA A 175 -13.05 36.80 -34.30
CA ALA A 175 -13.74 35.93 -33.34
C ALA A 175 -13.43 34.45 -33.59
N TYR A 176 -13.40 34.01 -34.86
CA TYR A 176 -12.99 32.63 -35.20
C TYR A 176 -11.52 32.34 -34.94
N SER A 177 -10.61 33.30 -35.16
CA SER A 177 -9.20 33.14 -34.77
C SER A 177 -9.05 32.94 -33.27
N GLN A 178 -9.73 33.76 -32.46
CA GLN A 178 -9.73 33.62 -31.00
C GLN A 178 -10.35 32.30 -30.54
N LEU A 179 -11.42 31.86 -31.22
CA LEU A 179 -12.05 30.57 -30.93
C LEU A 179 -11.10 29.40 -31.25
N MET A 180 -10.32 29.50 -32.33
CA MET A 180 -9.33 28.49 -32.70
C MET A 180 -8.18 28.42 -31.69
N GLU A 181 -7.68 29.56 -31.22
CA GLU A 181 -6.68 29.63 -30.14
C GLU A 181 -7.20 28.97 -28.85
N LEU A 182 -8.40 29.36 -28.40
CA LEU A 182 -9.02 28.78 -27.20
C LEU A 182 -9.30 27.28 -27.33
N ASN A 183 -9.67 26.81 -28.52
CA ASN A 183 -9.87 25.38 -28.75
C ASN A 183 -8.55 24.61 -28.65
N HIS A 184 -7.45 25.20 -29.15
CA HIS A 184 -6.12 24.62 -28.99
C HIS A 184 -5.70 24.55 -27.51
N ASP A 185 -5.93 25.63 -26.76
CA ASP A 185 -5.64 25.70 -25.33
C ASP A 185 -6.48 24.67 -24.54
N LEU A 186 -7.77 24.52 -24.87
CA LEU A 186 -8.65 23.56 -24.23
C LEU A 186 -8.22 22.11 -24.51
N ILE A 187 -7.81 21.80 -25.74
CA ILE A 187 -7.26 20.48 -26.08
C ILE A 187 -5.97 20.21 -25.29
N THR A 188 -5.11 21.21 -25.17
CA THR A 188 -3.87 21.09 -24.41
C THR A 188 -4.14 20.90 -22.92
N GLY A 189 -5.03 21.69 -22.33
CA GLY A 189 -5.49 21.53 -20.95
C GLY A 189 -6.14 20.17 -20.70
N TYR A 190 -6.92 19.64 -21.65
CA TYR A 190 -7.50 18.31 -21.55
C TYR A 190 -6.44 17.20 -21.54
N LYS A 191 -5.39 17.32 -22.36
CA LYS A 191 -4.25 16.38 -22.34
C LYS A 191 -3.54 16.40 -20.99
N ILE A 192 -3.25 17.60 -20.46
CA ILE A 192 -2.61 17.75 -19.14
C ILE A 192 -3.50 17.16 -18.04
N ARG A 193 -4.81 17.46 -18.06
CA ARG A 193 -5.79 16.89 -17.13
C ARG A 193 -5.80 15.37 -17.16
N THR A 194 -5.76 14.78 -18.35
CA THR A 194 -5.78 13.33 -18.53
C THR A 194 -4.49 12.70 -17.97
N GLY A 195 -3.33 13.29 -18.26
CA GLY A 195 -2.05 12.85 -17.68
C GLY A 195 -2.06 12.91 -16.15
N ASN A 196 -2.42 14.07 -15.59
CA ASN A 196 -2.58 14.26 -14.14
C ASN A 196 -3.54 13.25 -13.52
N HIS A 197 -4.66 12.96 -14.19
CA HIS A 197 -5.63 11.98 -13.71
C HIS A 197 -5.07 10.55 -13.68
N LEU A 198 -4.26 10.14 -14.66
CA LEU A 198 -3.63 8.83 -14.68
C LEU A 198 -2.62 8.66 -13.54
N GLU A 199 -1.76 9.66 -13.32
CA GLU A 199 -0.80 9.65 -12.20
C GLU A 199 -1.51 9.61 -10.85
N PHE A 200 -2.55 10.42 -10.69
CA PHE A 200 -3.42 10.41 -9.50
C PHE A 200 -4.03 9.02 -9.22
N LEU A 201 -4.52 8.33 -10.25
CA LEU A 201 -5.06 6.98 -10.11
C LEU A 201 -4.01 5.96 -9.66
N GLU A 202 -2.78 6.06 -10.17
CA GLU A 202 -1.70 5.17 -9.73
C GLU A 202 -1.30 5.43 -8.28
N CYS A 203 -1.22 6.70 -7.85
CA CYS A 203 -1.00 7.04 -6.45
C CYS A 203 -2.12 6.49 -5.54
N LEU A 204 -3.38 6.66 -5.92
CA LEU A 204 -4.52 6.09 -5.16
C LEU A 204 -4.48 4.57 -5.08
N LYS A 205 -4.01 3.90 -6.13
CA LYS A 205 -3.83 2.45 -6.13
C LYS A 205 -2.75 2.04 -5.14
N ILE A 206 -1.62 2.75 -5.09
CA ILE A 206 -0.56 2.47 -4.10
C ILE A 206 -1.06 2.69 -2.67
N VAL A 207 -1.79 3.79 -2.41
CA VAL A 207 -2.43 4.04 -1.10
C VAL A 207 -3.38 2.91 -0.72
N ASN A 208 -4.24 2.47 -1.64
CA ASN A 208 -5.14 1.35 -1.38
C ASN A 208 -4.39 0.04 -1.10
N GLN A 209 -3.32 -0.24 -1.86
CA GLN A 209 -2.46 -1.39 -1.58
C GLN A 209 -1.82 -1.28 -0.20
N ALA A 210 -1.33 -0.11 0.21
CA ALA A 210 -0.76 0.13 1.53
C ALA A 210 -1.78 -0.13 2.66
N ILE A 211 -3.03 0.32 2.50
CA ILE A 211 -4.13 0.03 3.44
C ILE A 211 -4.37 -1.49 3.52
N GLN A 212 -4.39 -2.19 2.39
CA GLN A 212 -4.58 -3.64 2.36
C GLN A 212 -3.41 -4.39 2.99
N LYS A 213 -2.16 -3.97 2.75
CA LYS A 213 -0.97 -4.55 3.41
C LYS A 213 -1.05 -4.39 4.93
N SER A 214 -1.44 -3.20 5.39
CA SER A 214 -1.65 -2.91 6.82
C SER A 214 -2.78 -3.74 7.44
N GLY A 215 -3.86 -4.00 6.68
CA GLY A 215 -4.94 -4.88 7.09
C GLY A 215 -4.55 -6.37 7.12
N ARG A 216 -3.69 -6.81 6.20
CA ARG A 216 -3.18 -8.20 6.14
C ARG A 216 -2.26 -8.56 7.31
N LEU A 217 -1.72 -7.59 8.03
CA LEU A 217 -1.01 -7.85 9.28
C LEU A 217 -1.93 -8.32 10.42
N ARG A 218 -3.26 -8.32 10.25
CA ARG A 218 -4.25 -8.64 11.29
C ARG A 218 -5.28 -9.64 10.78
N VAL A 219 -5.93 -10.35 11.69
CA VAL A 219 -6.92 -11.39 11.35
C VAL A 219 -8.24 -11.07 12.05
N GLY A 220 -9.36 -11.33 11.38
CA GLY A 220 -10.70 -11.12 11.93
C GLY A 220 -11.18 -9.67 11.96
N LYS A 221 -11.90 -9.30 13.01
CA LYS A 221 -12.49 -7.96 13.21
C LYS A 221 -11.46 -6.82 13.21
N PRO A 222 -10.27 -6.96 13.84
CA PRO A 222 -9.24 -5.92 13.81
C PRO A 222 -8.81 -5.49 12.40
N LYS A 223 -8.81 -6.42 11.43
CA LYS A 223 -8.52 -6.09 10.02
C LYS A 223 -9.53 -5.10 9.45
N THR A 224 -10.82 -5.35 9.64
CA THR A 224 -11.89 -4.48 9.13
C THR A 224 -11.86 -3.12 9.82
N GLN A 225 -11.61 -3.09 11.12
CA GLN A 225 -11.49 -1.85 11.89
C GLN A 225 -10.33 -0.98 11.40
N VAL A 226 -9.15 -1.55 11.16
CA VAL A 226 -8.00 -0.82 10.63
C VAL A 226 -8.25 -0.31 9.22
N VAL A 227 -8.82 -1.12 8.33
CA VAL A 227 -9.13 -0.68 6.96
C VAL A 227 -10.10 0.50 6.97
N ASN A 228 -11.14 0.45 7.82
CA ASN A 228 -12.10 1.55 7.95
C ASN A 228 -11.47 2.77 8.65
N GLY A 229 -10.63 2.55 9.67
CA GLY A 229 -9.87 3.58 10.37
C GLY A 229 -8.93 4.32 9.43
N CYS A 230 -8.14 3.61 8.62
CA CYS A 230 -7.24 4.20 7.62
C CYS A 230 -8.03 5.00 6.58
N ARG A 231 -9.17 4.47 6.07
CA ARG A 231 -10.03 5.20 5.13
C ARG A 231 -10.60 6.48 5.75
N ASN A 232 -11.01 6.46 7.02
CA ASN A 232 -11.52 7.64 7.71
C ASN A 232 -10.41 8.66 8.01
N ALA A 233 -9.21 8.20 8.37
CA ALA A 233 -8.05 9.05 8.60
C ALA A 233 -7.63 9.79 7.31
N ILE A 234 -7.63 9.09 6.17
CA ILE A 234 -7.37 9.69 4.85
C ILE A 234 -8.46 10.70 4.49
N LYS A 235 -9.74 10.40 4.74
CA LYS A 235 -10.84 11.36 4.48
C LYS A 235 -10.75 12.63 5.31
N ASN A 236 -10.25 12.52 6.53
CA ASN A 236 -10.16 13.64 7.47
C ASN A 236 -8.78 14.31 7.48
N ASN A 237 -7.89 13.98 6.52
CA ASN A 237 -6.49 14.45 6.46
C ASN A 237 -5.74 14.31 7.79
N ASN A 238 -6.02 13.25 8.56
CA ASN A 238 -5.39 13.00 9.86
C ASN A 238 -4.21 12.03 9.72
N PHE A 239 -3.08 12.56 9.26
CA PHE A 239 -1.83 11.82 9.02
C PHE A 239 -1.23 11.20 10.29
N GLN A 240 -1.23 11.97 11.39
CA GLN A 240 -0.72 11.49 12.68
C GLN A 240 -1.58 10.33 13.21
N GLY A 241 -2.91 10.42 13.00
CA GLY A 241 -3.84 9.34 13.28
C GLY A 241 -3.59 8.11 12.40
N LEU A 242 -3.29 8.28 11.11
CA LEU A 242 -3.03 7.17 10.18
C LEU A 242 -1.82 6.35 10.61
N ALA A 243 -0.70 7.00 10.92
CA ALA A 243 0.51 6.32 11.40
C ALA A 243 0.24 5.55 12.70
N LYS A 244 -0.54 6.14 13.62
CA LYS A 244 -0.93 5.50 14.89
C LYS A 244 -1.85 4.29 14.65
N ILE A 245 -2.85 4.43 13.78
CA ILE A 245 -3.79 3.35 13.42
C ILE A 245 -3.05 2.19 12.75
N ILE A 246 -2.09 2.46 11.87
CA ILE A 246 -1.27 1.41 11.25
C ILE A 246 -0.43 0.70 12.32
N LYS A 247 0.14 1.45 13.27
CA LYS A 247 1.00 0.91 14.33
C LYS A 247 0.25 0.05 15.35
N THR A 248 -0.79 0.58 15.97
CA THR A 248 -1.46 -0.06 17.13
C THR A 248 -2.83 -0.61 16.81
N GLY A 249 -3.39 -0.32 15.62
CA GLY A 249 -4.75 -0.70 15.24
C GLY A 249 -5.85 0.07 15.97
N LYS A 250 -5.50 1.00 16.87
CA LYS A 250 -6.44 1.78 17.68
C LYS A 250 -6.49 3.22 17.19
N VAL A 251 -7.71 3.74 17.01
CA VAL A 251 -8.02 5.15 16.72
C VAL A 251 -7.70 5.99 17.95
#